data_AF-A0A9P9Z9T3-F1
#
_entry.id   AF-A0A9P9Z9T3-F1
#
_cell.length_a   1.000
_cell.length_b   1.000
_cell.length_c   1.000
_cell.angle_alpha   90.00
_cell.angle_beta   90.00
_cell.angle_gamma   90.00
#
_symmetry.space_group_name_H-M   'P 1'
#
loop_
_entity.id
_entity.type
_entity.pdbx_description
1 polymer ?
#
loop_
_entity_poly.entity_id
_entity_poly.type
_entity_poly.pdbx_seq_one_letter_code
_entity_poly.pdbx_strand_id
1 'polypeptide(L)'
;MNSRPNAKRLYHQLDPNPTALMSAEAERILGYSFRNPRLLQEALTHSSFSDGSVSYQRLEFVGDAALNLAVTNYLYSSHPDLGPGHLSALRSANISTEKLARVAVRHGIYALVRRNSPKLDRQVEEFANMVMQESEENQTQGGGAKKAPKVLADIVEALSAAIYQDCNFDLDVMWKVLKVLLEPLVTADTLGEQPVTTLYELCQKNGKDVKFYTWPKGNKTIVNVLIGSELVGYGSSHQKTIARLKAAKDALEKLSGEKSNLLIQSQPKEVVGDEEAAKQKLNEFCMKKHWPPPVYKVEEEKGPAHSRTFICSVHVETTNDNFVALGESRSKVKDAEKSAALKMLSLVGNELPNEDVCES
;
A
#
# COMPACT_ATOMS: atom_id res chain seq x y z
N MET A 1 -10.05 -21.15 -26.27
CA MET A 1 -10.58 -21.49 -24.92
C MET A 1 -9.53 -22.33 -24.20
N ASN A 2 -8.55 -21.70 -23.55
CA ASN A 2 -7.54 -22.41 -22.75
C ASN A 2 -7.92 -22.27 -21.28
N SER A 3 -8.46 -23.33 -20.69
CA SER A 3 -8.73 -23.39 -19.26
C SER A 3 -7.40 -23.38 -18.51
N ARG A 4 -7.16 -22.32 -17.71
CA ARG A 4 -5.97 -22.21 -16.87
C ARG A 4 -5.95 -23.40 -15.90
N PRO A 5 -4.84 -24.15 -15.78
CA PRO A 5 -4.77 -25.22 -14.79
C PRO A 5 -5.01 -24.65 -13.39
N ASN A 6 -5.91 -25.29 -12.64
CA ASN A 6 -6.28 -24.85 -11.30
C ASN A 6 -5.05 -24.97 -10.38
N ALA A 7 -4.49 -23.83 -9.96
CA ALA A 7 -3.28 -23.78 -9.13
C ALA A 7 -3.40 -24.61 -7.83
N LYS A 8 -4.62 -24.87 -7.32
CA LYS A 8 -4.85 -25.80 -6.19
C LYS A 8 -4.37 -27.24 -6.45
N ARG A 9 -4.36 -27.69 -7.71
CA ARG A 9 -3.94 -29.06 -8.07
C ARG A 9 -2.42 -29.22 -8.12
N LEU A 10 -1.68 -28.15 -8.45
CA LEU A 10 -0.22 -28.19 -8.63
C LEU A 10 0.55 -28.28 -7.31
N TYR A 11 0.02 -27.70 -6.24
CA TYR A 11 0.69 -27.72 -4.92
C TYR A 11 0.45 -29.00 -4.12
N HIS A 12 -0.58 -29.80 -4.48
CA HIS A 12 -0.96 -30.99 -3.73
C HIS A 12 -0.25 -32.29 -4.18
N GLN A 13 0.49 -32.25 -5.30
CA GLN A 13 1.22 -33.39 -5.86
C GLN A 13 2.72 -33.07 -5.92
N LEU A 14 3.36 -33.08 -4.74
CA LEU A 14 4.82 -32.94 -4.61
C LEU A 14 5.47 -34.35 -4.63
N ASP A 15 5.37 -35.06 -5.75
CA ASP A 15 6.09 -36.32 -5.98
C ASP A 15 7.36 -36.09 -6.84
N PRO A 16 8.48 -36.82 -6.60
CA PRO A 16 9.73 -36.58 -7.31
C PRO A 16 9.83 -37.37 -8.63
N ASN A 17 10.24 -36.66 -9.70
CA ASN A 17 10.69 -37.07 -11.06
C ASN A 17 9.64 -37.20 -12.20
N PRO A 18 9.97 -36.88 -13.48
CA PRO A 18 11.29 -36.64 -14.09
C PRO A 18 11.54 -35.19 -14.56
N THR A 19 12.77 -34.70 -14.41
CA THR A 19 13.27 -33.37 -14.81
C THR A 19 12.75 -32.87 -16.17
N ALA A 20 12.58 -33.76 -17.15
CA ALA A 20 12.10 -33.42 -18.49
C ALA A 20 10.64 -32.91 -18.53
N LEU A 21 9.74 -33.48 -17.71
CA LEU A 21 8.35 -33.06 -17.64
C LEU A 21 8.21 -31.68 -16.97
N MET A 22 9.05 -31.41 -15.96
CA MET A 22 9.10 -30.10 -15.30
C MET A 22 9.65 -29.01 -16.23
N SER A 23 10.70 -29.32 -17.00
CA SER A 23 11.25 -28.39 -17.99
C SER A 23 10.21 -28.04 -19.07
N ALA A 24 9.51 -29.04 -19.63
CA ALA A 24 8.49 -28.80 -20.65
C ALA A 24 7.34 -27.94 -20.12
N GLU A 25 6.91 -28.16 -18.87
CA GLU A 25 5.88 -27.33 -18.23
C GLU A 25 6.36 -25.90 -17.98
N ALA A 26 7.62 -25.71 -17.58
CA ALA A 26 8.20 -24.38 -17.42
C ALA A 26 8.24 -23.61 -18.76
N GLU A 27 8.71 -24.25 -19.83
CA GLU A 27 8.69 -23.68 -21.18
C GLU A 27 7.29 -23.32 -21.65
N ARG A 28 6.30 -24.16 -21.32
CA ARG A 28 4.88 -23.92 -21.62
C ARG A 28 4.33 -22.71 -20.87
N ILE A 29 4.66 -22.56 -19.58
CA ILE A 29 4.25 -21.40 -18.76
C ILE A 29 4.89 -20.11 -19.29
N LEU A 30 6.18 -20.16 -19.64
CA LEU A 30 6.92 -19.02 -20.15
C LEU A 30 6.54 -18.68 -21.60
N GLY A 31 6.06 -19.66 -22.38
CA GLY A 31 5.90 -19.49 -23.83
C GLY A 31 7.24 -19.34 -24.56
N TYR A 32 8.30 -19.92 -24.01
CA TYR A 32 9.68 -19.80 -24.51
C TYR A 32 10.37 -21.16 -24.51
N SER A 33 10.99 -21.53 -25.63
CA SER A 33 11.78 -22.76 -25.77
C SER A 33 13.26 -22.45 -25.67
N PHE A 34 13.95 -23.08 -24.71
CA PHE A 34 15.36 -22.85 -24.45
C PHE A 34 16.24 -23.57 -25.47
N ARG A 35 17.24 -22.86 -25.98
CA ARG A 35 18.31 -23.44 -26.80
C ARG A 35 19.28 -24.24 -25.94
N ASN A 36 19.53 -23.78 -24.72
CA ASN A 36 20.34 -24.44 -23.71
C ASN A 36 19.48 -24.83 -22.49
N PRO A 37 18.97 -26.07 -22.44
CA PRO A 37 18.14 -26.57 -21.34
C PRO A 37 18.80 -26.50 -19.96
N ARG A 38 20.14 -26.41 -19.91
CA ARG A 38 20.89 -26.30 -18.65
C ARG A 38 20.62 -24.98 -17.92
N LEU A 39 20.32 -23.90 -18.64
CA LEU A 39 19.97 -22.60 -18.04
C LEU A 39 18.64 -22.68 -17.29
N LEU A 40 17.64 -23.32 -17.91
CA LEU A 40 16.35 -23.57 -17.26
C LEU A 40 16.51 -24.49 -16.05
N GLN A 41 17.31 -25.55 -16.19
CA GLN A 41 17.60 -26.46 -15.07
C GLN A 41 18.27 -25.72 -13.91
N GLU A 42 19.29 -24.90 -14.15
CA GLU A 42 19.97 -24.08 -13.13
C GLU A 42 18.98 -23.12 -12.44
N ALA A 43 18.15 -22.40 -13.21
CA ALA A 43 17.16 -21.47 -12.68
C ALA A 43 16.09 -22.15 -11.79
N LEU A 44 15.78 -23.42 -12.05
CA LEU A 44 14.84 -24.21 -11.26
C LEU A 44 15.53 -25.05 -10.16
N THR A 45 16.76 -24.73 -9.76
CA THR A 45 17.49 -25.48 -8.71
C THR A 45 17.79 -24.63 -7.49
N HIS A 46 17.13 -24.94 -6.38
CA HIS A 46 17.41 -24.31 -5.09
C HIS A 46 18.68 -24.89 -4.46
N SER A 47 19.40 -24.07 -3.69
CA SER A 47 20.68 -24.46 -3.05
C SER A 47 20.57 -25.62 -2.04
N SER A 48 19.36 -25.92 -1.55
CA SER A 48 19.13 -27.10 -0.70
C SER A 48 19.06 -28.41 -1.48
N PHE A 49 19.03 -28.37 -2.82
CA PHE A 49 19.09 -29.56 -3.65
C PHE A 49 20.56 -29.99 -3.82
N SER A 50 20.99 -30.92 -2.97
CA SER A 50 22.38 -31.38 -2.87
C SER A 50 22.66 -32.56 -3.80
N ASP A 51 22.67 -32.33 -5.12
CA ASP A 51 23.11 -33.30 -6.14
C ASP A 51 24.42 -32.87 -6.84
N GLY A 52 25.04 -31.78 -6.39
CA GLY A 52 26.19 -31.15 -7.03
C GLY A 52 25.83 -30.20 -8.18
N SER A 53 24.54 -29.98 -8.45
CA SER A 53 24.07 -28.98 -9.41
C SER A 53 24.38 -27.56 -8.95
N VAL A 54 24.58 -26.67 -9.93
CA VAL A 54 24.63 -25.23 -9.70
C VAL A 54 23.24 -24.73 -9.31
N SER A 55 23.18 -23.90 -8.27
CA SER A 55 21.93 -23.28 -7.80
C SER A 55 21.58 -22.05 -8.64
N TYR A 56 20.32 -21.65 -8.58
CA TYR A 56 19.81 -20.48 -9.32
C TYR A 56 20.47 -19.14 -8.94
N GLN A 57 21.23 -19.06 -7.84
CA GLN A 57 21.64 -17.80 -7.20
C GLN A 57 22.50 -16.90 -8.09
N ARG A 58 23.30 -17.48 -9.00
CA ARG A 58 24.08 -16.68 -9.96
C ARG A 58 23.17 -16.08 -11.04
N LEU A 59 22.15 -16.83 -11.45
CA LEU A 59 21.12 -16.36 -12.37
C LEU A 59 20.23 -15.32 -11.69
N GLU A 60 19.82 -15.51 -10.43
CA GLU A 60 19.10 -14.49 -9.63
C GLU A 60 19.83 -13.13 -9.69
N PHE A 61 21.14 -13.13 -9.40
CA PHE A 61 21.94 -11.91 -9.41
C PHE A 61 21.92 -11.17 -10.76
N VAL A 62 22.06 -11.90 -11.86
CA VAL A 62 21.98 -11.30 -13.22
C VAL A 62 20.54 -10.87 -13.53
N GLY A 63 19.57 -11.66 -13.07
CA GLY A 63 18.16 -11.54 -13.35
C GLY A 63 17.56 -10.29 -12.74
N ASP A 64 17.91 -9.98 -11.49
CA ASP A 64 17.51 -8.75 -10.83
C ASP A 64 17.92 -7.52 -11.68
N ALA A 65 19.19 -7.44 -12.09
CA ALA A 65 19.67 -6.33 -12.91
C ALA A 65 18.99 -6.25 -14.29
N ALA A 66 18.90 -7.38 -14.99
CA ALA A 66 18.30 -7.45 -16.33
C ALA A 66 16.80 -7.12 -16.30
N LEU A 67 16.05 -7.68 -15.35
CA LEU A 67 14.62 -7.43 -15.17
C LEU A 67 14.36 -5.96 -14.81
N ASN A 68 15.15 -5.38 -13.90
CA ASN A 68 15.07 -3.96 -13.58
C ASN A 68 15.26 -3.09 -14.81
N LEU A 69 16.28 -3.39 -15.65
CA LEU A 69 16.56 -2.61 -16.85
C LEU A 69 15.43 -2.76 -17.89
N ALA A 70 14.96 -3.98 -18.14
CA ALA A 70 13.88 -4.25 -19.09
C ALA A 70 12.59 -3.51 -18.72
N VAL A 71 12.18 -3.60 -17.45
CA VAL A 71 10.99 -2.88 -16.96
C VAL A 71 11.19 -1.38 -16.99
N THR A 72 12.39 -0.89 -16.64
CA THR A 72 12.70 0.55 -16.70
C THR A 72 12.59 1.07 -18.14
N ASN A 73 13.17 0.36 -19.12
CA ASN A 73 13.09 0.72 -20.54
C ASN A 73 11.65 0.72 -21.04
N TYR A 74 10.86 -0.29 -20.66
CA TYR A 74 9.45 -0.37 -20.99
C TYR A 74 8.67 0.82 -20.41
N LEU A 75 8.84 1.12 -19.12
CA LEU A 75 8.13 2.22 -18.46
C LEU A 75 8.52 3.58 -19.02
N TYR A 76 9.82 3.81 -19.26
CA TYR A 76 10.33 5.03 -19.88
C TYR A 76 9.74 5.26 -21.27
N SER A 77 9.66 4.20 -22.08
CA SER A 77 9.14 4.29 -23.46
C SER A 77 7.62 4.39 -23.52
N SER A 78 6.91 3.73 -22.60
CA SER A 78 5.44 3.71 -22.56
C SER A 78 4.81 4.91 -21.85
N HIS A 79 5.58 5.63 -21.03
CA HIS A 79 5.09 6.80 -20.30
C HIS A 79 6.05 8.00 -20.42
N PRO A 80 6.18 8.62 -21.61
CA PRO A 80 7.14 9.71 -21.86
C PRO A 80 6.93 10.95 -20.97
N ASP A 81 5.70 11.17 -20.50
CA ASP A 81 5.31 12.35 -19.72
C ASP A 81 5.55 12.20 -18.21
N LEU A 82 5.97 11.02 -17.74
CA LEU A 82 6.19 10.78 -16.31
C LEU A 82 7.58 11.17 -15.85
N GLY A 83 7.64 11.91 -14.74
CA GLY A 83 8.88 12.23 -14.06
C GLY A 83 9.56 11.01 -13.40
N PRO A 84 10.86 11.12 -13.05
CA PRO A 84 11.66 10.01 -12.52
C PRO A 84 11.11 9.40 -11.22
N GLY A 85 10.45 10.19 -10.36
CA GLY A 85 9.81 9.69 -9.14
C GLY A 85 8.64 8.73 -9.43
N HIS A 86 7.78 9.11 -10.38
CA HIS A 86 6.65 8.28 -10.81
C HIS A 86 7.11 7.00 -11.52
N LEU A 87 8.11 7.11 -12.39
CA LEU A 87 8.72 5.94 -13.03
C LEU A 87 9.34 4.97 -12.01
N SER A 88 9.99 5.50 -10.97
CA SER A 88 10.55 4.68 -9.89
C SER A 88 9.45 3.97 -9.09
N ALA A 89 8.34 4.66 -8.79
CA ALA A 89 7.19 4.07 -8.12
C ALA A 89 6.51 2.97 -8.96
N LEU A 90 6.31 3.23 -10.26
CA LEU A 90 5.78 2.24 -11.21
C LEU A 90 6.67 1.01 -11.31
N ARG A 91 7.98 1.21 -11.36
CA ARG A 91 8.94 0.11 -11.35
C ARG A 91 8.79 -0.72 -10.08
N SER A 92 8.87 -0.10 -8.90
CA SER A 92 8.71 -0.82 -7.63
C SER A 92 7.37 -1.55 -7.49
N ALA A 93 6.28 -0.98 -8.03
CA ALA A 93 4.97 -1.64 -8.03
C ALA A 93 4.93 -2.90 -8.92
N ASN A 94 5.72 -2.94 -9.99
CA ASN A 94 5.74 -4.04 -10.95
C ASN A 94 6.77 -5.13 -10.66
N ILE A 95 7.86 -4.82 -9.96
CA ILE A 95 8.98 -5.75 -9.71
C ILE A 95 9.47 -5.77 -8.27
N SER A 96 8.59 -5.52 -7.29
CA SER A 96 8.92 -5.81 -5.89
C SER A 96 8.99 -7.32 -5.62
N THR A 97 9.75 -7.73 -4.59
CA THR A 97 9.81 -9.13 -4.12
C THR A 97 8.40 -9.72 -3.91
N GLU A 98 7.47 -8.95 -3.34
CA GLU A 98 6.10 -9.44 -3.14
C GLU A 98 5.37 -9.64 -4.47
N LYS A 99 5.48 -8.70 -5.42
CA LYS A 99 4.85 -8.80 -6.74
C LYS A 99 5.39 -10.00 -7.51
N LEU A 100 6.71 -10.21 -7.54
CA LEU A 100 7.34 -11.36 -8.18
C LEU A 100 6.96 -12.68 -7.50
N ALA A 101 6.90 -12.69 -6.17
CA ALA A 101 6.46 -13.88 -5.44
C ALA A 101 5.01 -14.28 -5.76
N ARG A 102 4.10 -13.30 -5.90
CA ARG A 102 2.71 -13.53 -6.31
C ARG A 102 2.63 -14.06 -7.75
N VAL A 103 3.49 -13.57 -8.64
CA VAL A 103 3.62 -14.10 -10.01
C VAL A 103 4.05 -15.58 -9.97
N ALA A 104 5.06 -15.93 -9.18
CA ALA A 104 5.49 -17.31 -9.02
C ALA A 104 4.38 -18.24 -8.51
N VAL A 105 3.56 -17.76 -7.55
CA VAL A 105 2.40 -18.50 -7.03
C VAL A 105 1.32 -18.69 -8.08
N ARG A 106 0.94 -17.60 -8.77
CA ARG A 106 -0.15 -17.60 -9.76
C ARG A 106 0.10 -18.61 -10.88
N HIS A 107 1.36 -18.74 -11.29
CA HIS A 107 1.76 -19.64 -12.37
C HIS A 107 2.24 -21.01 -11.88
N GLY A 108 2.26 -21.26 -10.57
CA GLY A 108 2.69 -22.54 -10.02
C GLY A 108 4.18 -22.83 -10.19
N ILE A 109 5.02 -21.82 -10.42
CA ILE A 109 6.46 -21.98 -10.75
C ILE A 109 7.21 -22.74 -9.67
N TYR A 110 6.90 -22.48 -8.40
CA TYR A 110 7.58 -23.16 -7.28
C TYR A 110 7.45 -24.68 -7.31
N ALA A 111 6.36 -25.22 -7.87
CA ALA A 111 6.18 -26.67 -8.01
C ALA A 111 7.24 -27.31 -8.92
N LEU A 112 7.82 -26.54 -9.84
CA LEU A 112 8.82 -26.98 -10.81
C LEU A 112 10.26 -26.94 -10.25
N VAL A 113 10.45 -26.39 -9.05
CA VAL A 113 11.77 -26.16 -8.47
C VAL A 113 12.29 -27.41 -7.77
N ARG A 114 13.49 -27.85 -8.17
CA ARG A 114 14.27 -28.89 -7.49
C ARG A 114 14.76 -28.35 -6.15
N ARG A 115 14.31 -28.96 -5.06
CA ARG A 115 14.59 -28.52 -3.70
C ARG A 115 14.43 -29.66 -2.71
N ASN A 116 15.10 -29.53 -1.57
CA ASN A 116 14.93 -30.40 -0.42
C ASN A 116 14.87 -29.54 0.85
N SER A 117 13.73 -28.89 1.11
CA SER A 117 13.57 -28.01 2.27
C SER A 117 12.10 -27.95 2.73
N PRO A 118 11.68 -28.85 3.64
CA PRO A 118 10.31 -28.88 4.15
C PRO A 118 9.88 -27.58 4.84
N LYS A 119 10.83 -26.86 5.44
CA LYS A 119 10.59 -25.53 6.03
C LYS A 119 10.17 -24.52 4.97
N LEU A 120 10.86 -24.52 3.82
CA LEU A 120 10.55 -23.63 2.72
C LEU A 120 9.19 -23.96 2.11
N ASP A 121 8.89 -25.25 1.96
CA ASP A 121 7.60 -25.72 1.45
C ASP A 121 6.43 -25.20 2.28
N ARG A 122 6.50 -25.31 3.61
CA ARG A 122 5.46 -24.76 4.50
C ARG A 122 5.29 -23.25 4.33
N GLN A 123 6.39 -22.51 4.25
CA GLN A 123 6.34 -21.05 4.08
C GLN A 123 5.69 -20.65 2.75
N VAL A 124 6.03 -21.35 1.67
CA VAL A 124 5.44 -21.10 0.35
C VAL A 124 3.98 -21.51 0.32
N GLU A 125 3.61 -22.64 0.91
CA GLU A 125 2.22 -23.10 0.99
C GLU A 125 1.33 -22.12 1.77
N GLU A 126 1.79 -21.64 2.93
CA GLU A 126 1.08 -20.62 3.70
C GLU A 126 0.88 -19.33 2.89
N PHE A 127 1.92 -18.87 2.19
CA PHE A 127 1.84 -17.68 1.35
C PHE A 127 0.92 -17.89 0.14
N ALA A 128 1.01 -19.04 -0.53
CA ALA A 128 0.17 -19.39 -1.67
C ALA A 128 -1.30 -19.45 -1.29
N ASN A 129 -1.63 -20.09 -0.16
CA ASN A 129 -3.01 -20.14 0.35
C ASN A 129 -3.58 -18.75 0.63
N MET A 130 -2.78 -17.84 1.19
CA MET A 130 -3.18 -16.45 1.39
C MET A 130 -3.46 -15.74 0.05
N VAL A 131 -2.54 -15.84 -0.92
CA VAL A 131 -2.72 -15.20 -2.25
C VAL A 131 -3.96 -15.73 -2.98
N MET A 132 -4.29 -17.02 -2.81
CA MET A 132 -5.44 -17.66 -3.46
C MET A 132 -6.78 -17.33 -2.79
N GLN A 133 -6.76 -16.83 -1.55
CA GLN A 133 -7.96 -16.41 -0.81
C GLN A 133 -8.25 -14.91 -0.95
N GLU A 134 -7.29 -14.12 -1.45
CA GLU A 134 -7.51 -12.71 -1.77
C GLU A 134 -8.37 -12.58 -3.03
N SER A 135 -9.48 -11.84 -2.96
CA SER A 135 -10.28 -11.48 -4.14
C SER A 135 -9.47 -10.59 -5.09
N GLU A 136 -9.76 -10.64 -6.40
CA GLU A 136 -9.05 -9.84 -7.41
C GLU A 136 -9.07 -8.32 -7.10
N GLU A 137 -10.12 -7.82 -6.45
CA GLU A 137 -10.28 -6.44 -5.98
C GLU A 137 -9.37 -6.07 -4.78
N ASN A 138 -8.91 -7.06 -4.02
CA ASN A 138 -8.03 -6.88 -2.85
C ASN A 138 -6.55 -7.18 -3.16
N GLN A 139 -6.18 -7.34 -4.44
CA GLN A 139 -4.78 -7.48 -4.84
C GLN A 139 -4.03 -6.18 -4.52
N THR A 140 -3.47 -6.12 -3.32
CA THR A 140 -2.79 -4.96 -2.78
C THR A 140 -1.59 -4.58 -3.65
N GLN A 141 -1.46 -3.29 -3.92
CA GLN A 141 -0.24 -2.66 -4.44
C GLN A 141 0.83 -2.51 -3.33
N GLY A 142 1.12 -3.60 -2.62
CA GLY A 142 2.14 -3.66 -1.57
C GLY A 142 1.56 -3.80 -0.16
N GLY A 143 1.85 -4.96 0.45
CA GLY A 143 1.44 -5.28 1.82
C GLY A 143 0.47 -6.45 1.86
N GLY A 144 0.99 -7.67 1.82
CA GLY A 144 0.33 -8.80 2.49
C GLY A 144 0.58 -8.70 4.01
N ALA A 145 -0.33 -9.21 4.84
CA ALA A 145 -0.12 -9.30 6.29
C ALA A 145 1.07 -10.20 6.66
N LYS A 146 1.49 -11.09 5.76
CA LYS A 146 2.70 -11.93 5.87
C LYS A 146 3.73 -11.56 4.81
N LYS A 147 5.00 -11.50 5.20
CA LYS A 147 6.14 -11.25 4.32
C LYS A 147 6.27 -12.40 3.30
N ALA A 148 6.37 -12.06 2.02
CA ALA A 148 6.57 -13.03 0.95
C ALA A 148 7.88 -13.81 1.11
N PRO A 149 7.88 -15.14 0.89
CA PRO A 149 9.11 -15.94 0.82
C PRO A 149 10.01 -15.44 -0.32
N LYS A 150 11.24 -15.01 0.00
CA LYS A 150 12.18 -14.41 -0.97
C LYS A 150 12.45 -15.34 -2.15
N VAL A 151 12.54 -16.65 -1.89
CA VAL A 151 12.77 -17.68 -2.92
C VAL A 151 11.85 -17.56 -4.13
N LEU A 152 10.59 -17.17 -3.93
CA LEU A 152 9.61 -17.07 -5.01
C LEU A 152 9.97 -15.93 -5.99
N ALA A 153 10.48 -14.81 -5.47
CA ALA A 153 11.00 -13.73 -6.30
C ALA A 153 12.31 -14.15 -6.97
N ASP A 154 13.22 -14.74 -6.19
CA ASP A 154 14.55 -15.15 -6.68
C ASP A 154 14.44 -16.11 -7.88
N ILE A 155 13.46 -17.03 -7.87
CA ILE A 155 13.23 -17.96 -8.99
C ILE A 155 12.76 -17.22 -10.24
N VAL A 156 11.88 -16.22 -10.12
CA VAL A 156 11.40 -15.43 -11.26
C VAL A 156 12.56 -14.61 -11.85
N GLU A 157 13.40 -14.04 -11.00
CA GLU A 157 14.63 -13.35 -11.41
C GLU A 157 15.60 -14.31 -12.11
N ALA A 158 15.82 -15.51 -11.53
CA ALA A 158 16.69 -16.51 -12.14
C ALA A 158 16.18 -17.02 -13.50
N LEU A 159 14.86 -17.22 -13.66
CA LEU A 159 14.26 -17.55 -14.95
C LEU A 159 14.43 -16.41 -15.96
N SER A 160 14.31 -15.16 -15.50
CA SER A 160 14.56 -13.97 -16.33
C SER A 160 15.99 -13.97 -16.87
N ALA A 161 16.99 -14.23 -16.01
CA ALA A 161 18.38 -14.36 -16.42
C ALA A 161 18.62 -15.56 -17.34
N ALA A 162 17.98 -16.70 -17.09
CA ALA A 162 18.11 -17.87 -17.96
C ALA A 162 17.66 -17.53 -19.39
N ILE A 163 16.52 -16.85 -19.54
CA ILE A 163 16.04 -16.38 -20.84
C ILE A 163 17.03 -15.37 -21.44
N TYR A 164 17.47 -14.39 -20.65
CA TYR A 164 18.43 -13.36 -21.08
C TYR A 164 19.73 -13.95 -21.63
N GLN A 165 20.27 -14.97 -20.98
CA GLN A 165 21.47 -15.67 -21.42
C GLN A 165 21.19 -16.49 -22.69
N ASP A 166 20.05 -17.20 -22.73
CA ASP A 166 19.69 -18.07 -23.85
C ASP A 166 19.38 -17.30 -25.15
N CYS A 167 18.81 -16.10 -25.02
CA CYS A 167 18.57 -15.19 -26.15
C CYS A 167 19.79 -14.34 -26.53
N ASN A 168 20.99 -14.64 -26.00
CA ASN A 168 22.24 -13.91 -26.24
C ASN A 168 22.17 -12.42 -25.85
N PHE A 169 21.70 -12.17 -24.62
CA PHE A 169 21.61 -10.84 -24.00
C PHE A 169 20.65 -9.87 -24.71
N ASP A 170 19.68 -10.39 -25.45
CA ASP A 170 18.64 -9.60 -26.09
C ASP A 170 17.54 -9.27 -25.07
N LEU A 171 17.59 -8.03 -24.56
CA LEU A 171 16.68 -7.54 -23.55
C LEU A 171 15.23 -7.43 -24.05
N ASP A 172 15.01 -7.15 -25.34
CA ASP A 172 13.68 -7.00 -25.92
C ASP A 172 12.99 -8.35 -26.07
N VAL A 173 13.73 -9.38 -26.51
CA VAL A 173 13.25 -10.76 -26.53
C VAL A 173 12.93 -11.24 -25.12
N MET A 174 13.83 -11.00 -24.16
CA MET A 174 13.59 -11.34 -22.76
C MET A 174 12.33 -10.65 -22.23
N TRP A 175 12.18 -9.35 -22.45
CA TRP A 175 11.01 -8.58 -22.00
C TRP A 175 9.72 -9.10 -22.60
N LYS A 176 9.71 -9.44 -23.89
CA LYS A 176 8.52 -9.98 -24.57
C LYS A 176 8.01 -11.26 -23.92
N VAL A 177 8.92 -12.14 -23.49
CA VAL A 177 8.59 -13.39 -22.77
C VAL A 177 8.09 -13.06 -21.35
N LEU A 178 8.85 -12.25 -20.60
CA LEU A 178 8.54 -11.94 -19.20
C LEU A 178 7.27 -11.12 -19.03
N LYS A 179 6.92 -10.27 -20.00
CA LYS A 179 5.70 -9.47 -19.97
C LYS A 179 4.45 -10.36 -19.80
N VAL A 180 4.38 -11.48 -20.51
CA VAL A 180 3.27 -12.45 -20.40
C VAL A 180 3.17 -13.02 -18.99
N LEU A 181 4.32 -13.26 -18.34
CA LEU A 181 4.38 -13.79 -16.99
C LEU A 181 3.95 -12.73 -15.94
N LEU A 182 4.38 -11.49 -16.12
CA LEU A 182 4.17 -10.38 -15.18
C LEU A 182 2.77 -9.75 -15.28
N GLU A 183 2.02 -10.02 -16.36
CA GLU A 183 0.67 -9.49 -16.55
C GLU A 183 -0.33 -9.99 -15.46
N PRO A 184 -1.26 -9.13 -15.01
CA PRO A 184 -1.38 -7.72 -15.37
C PRO A 184 -0.31 -6.84 -14.70
N LEU A 185 0.27 -5.94 -15.50
CA LEU A 185 1.19 -4.90 -15.03
C LEU A 185 0.41 -3.74 -14.39
N VAL A 186 1.00 -3.15 -13.36
CA VAL A 186 0.54 -1.88 -12.78
C VAL A 186 0.92 -0.76 -13.75
N THR A 187 -0.08 -0.16 -14.37
CA THR A 187 0.01 1.00 -15.28
C THR A 187 0.01 2.32 -14.52
N ALA A 188 0.34 3.44 -15.17
CA ALA A 188 0.18 4.76 -14.58
C ALA A 188 -1.28 5.11 -14.24
N ASP A 189 -2.27 4.50 -14.87
CA ASP A 189 -3.68 4.72 -14.52
C ASP A 189 -4.08 3.92 -13.27
N THR A 190 -3.57 2.69 -13.13
CA THR A 190 -3.78 1.86 -11.93
C THR A 190 -2.86 2.28 -10.77
N LEU A 191 -1.71 2.88 -11.06
CA LEU A 191 -0.86 3.59 -10.11
C LEU A 191 -1.34 5.04 -9.90
N GLY A 192 -2.15 5.58 -10.81
CA GLY A 192 -2.62 6.98 -10.85
C GLY A 192 -3.53 7.33 -9.69
N GLU A 193 -3.92 6.32 -8.93
CA GLU A 193 -4.47 6.46 -7.60
C GLU A 193 -3.41 6.12 -6.55
N GLN A 194 -2.23 6.73 -6.60
CA GLN A 194 -1.37 6.91 -5.43
C GLN A 194 -1.82 8.21 -4.78
N PRO A 195 -2.95 8.17 -4.07
CA PRO A 195 -3.73 9.35 -3.76
C PRO A 195 -2.94 10.22 -2.78
N VAL A 196 -2.02 9.60 -2.03
CA VAL A 196 -1.09 10.25 -1.12
C VAL A 196 -0.15 11.20 -1.87
N THR A 197 0.48 10.76 -2.96
CA THR A 197 1.44 11.59 -3.71
C THR A 197 0.71 12.71 -4.44
N THR A 198 -0.38 12.39 -5.14
CA THR A 198 -1.22 13.38 -5.83
C THR A 198 -1.76 14.43 -4.86
N LEU A 199 -2.15 14.03 -3.65
CA LEU A 199 -2.58 14.95 -2.61
C LEU A 199 -1.46 15.88 -2.13
N TYR A 200 -0.24 15.34 -1.92
CA TYR A 200 0.91 16.18 -1.57
C TYR A 200 1.21 17.20 -2.66
N GLU A 201 1.23 16.79 -3.93
CA GLU A 201 1.48 17.68 -5.07
C GLU A 201 0.40 18.76 -5.20
N LEU A 202 -0.88 18.38 -5.09
CA LEU A 202 -2.01 19.31 -5.16
C LEU A 202 -1.93 20.37 -4.05
N CYS A 203 -1.63 19.94 -2.83
CA CYS A 203 -1.54 20.84 -1.68
C CYS A 203 -0.30 21.74 -1.74
N GLN A 204 0.86 21.22 -2.16
CA GLN A 204 2.07 22.03 -2.36
C GLN A 204 1.85 23.12 -3.41
N LYS A 205 1.20 22.80 -4.54
CA LYS A 205 0.83 23.80 -5.56
C LYS A 205 -0.05 24.91 -5.00
N ASN A 206 -0.89 24.59 -4.02
CA ASN A 206 -1.80 25.53 -3.37
C ASN A 206 -1.24 26.15 -2.07
N GLY A 207 0.05 25.92 -1.76
CA GLY A 207 0.69 26.45 -0.54
C GLY A 207 0.14 25.87 0.76
N LYS A 208 -0.51 24.70 0.73
CA LYS A 208 -1.06 24.02 1.91
C LYS A 208 -0.19 22.83 2.31
N ASP A 209 0.00 22.65 3.62
CA ASP A 209 0.71 21.49 4.18
C ASP A 209 -0.26 20.31 4.43
N VAL A 210 0.21 19.07 4.20
CA VAL A 210 -0.60 17.85 4.35
C VAL A 210 -0.04 16.99 5.47
N LYS A 211 -0.88 16.68 6.46
CA LYS A 211 -0.53 15.83 7.61
C LYS A 211 -1.41 14.61 7.69
N PHE A 212 -0.78 13.46 7.95
CA PHE A 212 -1.46 12.20 8.16
C PHE A 212 -1.34 11.76 9.61
N TYR A 213 -2.46 11.58 10.30
CA TYR A 213 -2.49 11.04 11.66
C TYR A 213 -2.99 9.61 11.63
N THR A 214 -2.28 8.71 12.33
CA THR A 214 -2.56 7.27 12.31
C THR A 214 -2.74 6.76 13.74
N TRP A 215 -3.77 5.94 13.94
CA TRP A 215 -3.98 5.28 15.23
C TRP A 215 -4.69 3.92 15.09
N PRO A 216 -4.50 3.00 16.06
CA PRO A 216 -5.19 1.72 16.08
C PRO A 216 -6.63 1.86 16.63
N LYS A 217 -7.58 1.10 16.05
CA LYS A 217 -8.95 0.84 16.54
C LYS A 217 -9.22 -0.67 16.47
N GLY A 218 -9.09 -1.36 17.61
CA GLY A 218 -9.17 -2.82 17.66
C GLY A 218 -8.13 -3.47 16.74
N ASN A 219 -8.57 -4.30 15.78
CA ASN A 219 -7.69 -4.93 14.78
C ASN A 219 -7.48 -4.06 13.50
N LYS A 220 -8.00 -2.84 13.46
CA LYS A 220 -7.90 -1.93 12.31
C LYS A 220 -7.00 -0.75 12.64
N THR A 221 -6.36 -0.21 11.61
CA THR A 221 -5.68 1.09 11.62
C THR A 221 -6.59 2.12 10.96
N ILE A 222 -6.70 3.28 11.59
CA ILE A 222 -7.40 4.45 11.02
C ILE A 222 -6.36 5.53 10.71
N VAL A 223 -6.56 6.21 9.58
CA VAL A 223 -5.74 7.32 9.11
C VAL A 223 -6.64 8.51 8.77
N ASN A 224 -6.29 9.68 9.29
CA ASN A 224 -6.90 10.96 8.93
C ASN A 224 -5.91 11.83 8.16
N VAL A 225 -6.43 12.60 7.21
CA VAL A 225 -5.68 13.59 6.42
C VAL A 225 -6.15 14.98 6.79
N LEU A 226 -5.22 15.81 7.23
CA LEU A 226 -5.44 17.24 7.42
C LEU A 226 -4.67 18.03 6.38
N ILE A 227 -5.31 19.08 5.88
CA ILE A 227 -4.71 20.03 4.95
C ILE A 227 -4.85 21.42 5.58
N GLY A 228 -3.73 21.99 6.04
CA GLY A 228 -3.76 23.14 6.94
C GLY A 228 -4.37 22.78 8.30
N SER A 229 -5.54 23.37 8.63
CA SER A 229 -6.25 23.16 9.91
C SER A 229 -7.53 22.34 9.78
N GLU A 230 -7.86 21.85 8.58
CA GLU A 230 -9.12 21.16 8.28
C GLU A 230 -8.90 19.67 8.07
N LEU A 231 -9.83 18.86 8.59
CA LEU A 231 -9.89 17.42 8.35
C LEU A 231 -10.55 17.17 6.99
N VAL A 232 -9.75 16.76 6.01
CA VAL A 232 -10.20 16.61 4.61
C VAL A 232 -10.37 15.15 4.22
N GLY A 233 -9.64 14.21 4.83
CA GLY A 233 -9.71 12.80 4.45
C GLY A 233 -9.74 11.83 5.62
N TYR A 234 -10.40 10.68 5.42
CA TYR A 234 -10.51 9.58 6.38
C TYR A 234 -10.32 8.22 5.69
N GLY A 235 -9.62 7.29 6.34
CA GLY A 235 -9.47 5.93 5.84
C GLY A 235 -9.22 4.91 6.94
N SER A 236 -9.82 3.72 6.82
CA SER A 236 -9.63 2.61 7.76
C SER A 236 -9.38 1.26 7.07
N SER A 237 -8.46 0.47 7.64
CA SER A 237 -8.11 -0.87 7.16
C SER A 237 -7.29 -1.64 8.21
N HIS A 238 -7.23 -2.97 8.12
CA HIS A 238 -6.32 -3.79 8.93
C HIS A 238 -4.83 -3.50 8.64
N GLN A 239 -4.55 -2.85 7.50
CA GLN A 239 -3.19 -2.48 7.09
C GLN A 239 -3.03 -0.96 7.03
N LYS A 240 -1.96 -0.44 7.65
CA LYS A 240 -1.66 1.00 7.70
C LYS A 240 -1.51 1.64 6.32
N THR A 241 -0.88 0.95 5.37
CA THR A 241 -0.70 1.42 3.99
C THR A 241 -2.04 1.61 3.28
N ILE A 242 -2.95 0.64 3.39
CA ILE A 242 -4.29 0.71 2.80
C ILE A 242 -5.14 1.80 3.46
N ALA A 243 -5.08 1.92 4.79
CA ALA A 243 -5.80 2.97 5.52
C ALA A 243 -5.34 4.37 5.06
N ARG A 244 -4.02 4.56 4.88
CA ARG A 244 -3.44 5.80 4.37
C ARG A 244 -3.86 6.10 2.94
N LEU A 245 -3.89 5.09 2.08
CA LEU A 245 -4.32 5.20 0.69
C LEU A 245 -5.80 5.63 0.62
N LYS A 246 -6.68 4.96 1.36
CA LYS A 246 -8.11 5.33 1.46
C LYS A 246 -8.30 6.76 1.95
N ALA A 247 -7.57 7.16 2.99
CA ALA A 247 -7.67 8.50 3.55
C ALA A 247 -7.25 9.59 2.55
N ALA A 248 -6.25 9.31 1.73
CA ALA A 248 -5.83 10.23 0.69
C ALA A 248 -6.79 10.26 -0.52
N LYS A 249 -7.46 9.14 -0.87
CA LYS A 249 -8.52 9.15 -1.91
C LYS A 249 -9.69 10.04 -1.47
N ASP A 250 -10.19 9.80 -0.27
CA ASP A 250 -11.29 10.58 0.32
C ASP A 250 -10.95 12.08 0.35
N ALA A 251 -9.71 12.44 0.70
CA ALA A 251 -9.25 13.83 0.65
C ALA A 251 -9.23 14.40 -0.78
N LEU A 252 -8.71 13.66 -1.76
CA LEU A 252 -8.66 14.11 -3.15
C LEU A 252 -10.05 14.27 -3.76
N GLU A 253 -10.97 13.35 -3.48
CA GLU A 253 -12.36 13.43 -3.95
C GLU A 253 -13.01 14.73 -3.46
N LYS A 254 -12.89 15.03 -2.16
CA LYS A 254 -13.39 16.27 -1.55
C LYS A 254 -12.77 17.53 -2.14
N LEU A 255 -11.46 17.52 -2.43
CA LEU A 255 -10.79 18.65 -3.09
C LEU A 255 -11.15 18.79 -4.58
N SER A 256 -11.48 17.68 -5.25
CA SER A 256 -11.83 17.67 -6.68
C SER A 256 -13.29 18.10 -6.93
N GLY A 257 -14.19 17.83 -5.97
CA GLY A 257 -15.59 18.25 -6.00
C GLY A 257 -15.81 19.77 -5.87
N GLU A 258 -14.79 20.54 -5.49
CA GLU A 258 -14.85 22.01 -5.37
C GLU A 258 -14.58 22.77 -6.67
N LYS A 259 -14.45 22.09 -7.83
CA LYS A 259 -14.34 22.76 -9.14
C LYS A 259 -15.71 23.17 -9.72
N SER A 260 -16.53 23.86 -8.95
CA SER A 260 -17.56 24.77 -9.48
C SER A 260 -18.12 25.63 -8.36
N ASN A 261 -17.76 26.91 -8.37
CA ASN A 261 -18.20 27.98 -7.46
C ASN A 261 -17.87 27.77 -5.99
N LEU A 262 -16.83 28.46 -5.51
CA LEU A 262 -17.02 29.43 -4.43
C LEU A 262 -15.96 30.52 -4.50
N LEU A 263 -16.51 31.73 -4.61
CA LEU A 263 -15.84 33.01 -4.57
C LEU A 263 -14.97 33.16 -3.32
N ILE A 264 -13.90 33.92 -3.50
CA ILE A 264 -13.24 34.72 -2.47
C ILE A 264 -14.32 35.46 -1.65
N GLN A 265 -14.62 34.97 -0.45
CA GLN A 265 -15.28 35.60 0.71
C GLN A 265 -15.37 34.46 1.74
N SER A 266 -14.71 34.44 2.88
CA SER A 266 -14.33 35.48 3.83
C SER A 266 -13.13 34.98 4.65
N GLN A 267 -12.42 35.88 5.30
CA GLN A 267 -11.46 35.57 6.36
C GLN A 267 -11.99 34.50 7.34
N PRO A 268 -11.11 33.69 7.96
CA PRO A 268 -11.53 32.71 8.95
C PRO A 268 -12.38 33.42 10.01
N LYS A 269 -13.65 33.03 10.15
CA LYS A 269 -14.42 33.40 11.35
C LYS A 269 -13.62 32.87 12.53
N GLU A 270 -13.03 33.78 13.31
CA GLU A 270 -12.53 33.46 14.64
C GLU A 270 -13.62 32.66 15.37
N VAL A 271 -13.28 31.44 15.79
CA VAL A 271 -14.16 30.66 16.64
C VAL A 271 -14.09 31.30 18.03
N VAL A 272 -14.88 32.35 18.24
CA VAL A 272 -15.03 33.01 19.54
C VAL A 272 -15.91 32.10 20.41
N GLY A 273 -15.28 31.08 20.98
CA GLY A 273 -15.83 30.25 22.04
C GLY A 273 -14.86 30.25 23.20
N ASP A 274 -15.39 30.25 24.43
CA ASP A 274 -14.57 30.17 25.63
C ASP A 274 -13.77 28.85 25.67
N GLU A 275 -12.50 28.91 25.27
CA GLU A 275 -11.56 27.79 25.28
C GLU A 275 -11.38 27.23 26.70
N GLU A 276 -11.55 28.05 27.75
CA GLU A 276 -11.26 27.67 29.12
C GLU A 276 -12.17 26.53 29.61
N ALA A 277 -13.44 26.56 29.20
CA ALA A 277 -14.45 25.56 29.53
C ALA A 277 -14.60 24.43 28.48
N ALA A 278 -13.87 24.48 27.35
CA ALA A 278 -14.11 23.59 26.22
C ALA A 278 -13.94 22.10 26.55
N LYS A 279 -12.91 21.73 27.35
CA LYS A 279 -12.71 20.33 27.77
C LYS A 279 -13.85 19.81 28.63
N GLN A 280 -14.35 20.64 29.54
CA GLN A 280 -15.46 20.28 30.43
C GLN A 280 -16.75 20.11 29.63
N LYS A 281 -17.08 21.08 28.77
CA LYS A 281 -18.26 21.03 27.88
C LYS A 281 -18.24 19.80 26.99
N LEU A 282 -17.10 19.44 26.42
CA LEU A 282 -16.98 18.25 25.58
C LEU A 282 -17.20 16.96 26.38
N ASN A 283 -16.67 16.89 27.60
CA ASN A 283 -16.88 15.73 28.46
C ASN A 283 -18.35 15.58 28.87
N GLU A 284 -19.01 16.67 29.26
CA GLU A 284 -20.44 16.72 29.56
C GLU A 284 -21.29 16.31 28.34
N PHE A 285 -20.91 16.76 27.14
CA PHE A 285 -21.58 16.38 25.89
C PHE A 285 -21.48 14.87 25.62
N CYS A 286 -20.27 14.29 25.75
CA CYS A 286 -20.07 12.85 25.58
C CYS A 286 -20.90 12.05 26.59
N MET A 287 -20.91 12.47 27.86
CA MET A 287 -21.74 11.85 28.90
C MET A 287 -23.24 11.90 28.56
N LYS A 288 -23.76 13.06 28.13
CA LYS A 288 -25.17 13.22 27.75
C LYS A 288 -25.56 12.30 26.59
N LYS A 289 -24.65 12.09 25.63
CA LYS A 289 -24.84 11.20 24.48
C LYS A 289 -24.51 9.73 24.77
N HIS A 290 -24.15 9.39 26.02
CA HIS A 290 -23.72 8.04 26.42
C HIS A 290 -22.50 7.54 25.62
N TRP A 291 -21.62 8.46 25.23
CA TRP A 291 -20.38 8.16 24.55
C TRP A 291 -19.21 8.01 25.54
N PRO A 292 -18.20 7.19 25.22
CA PRO A 292 -16.93 7.17 25.93
C PRO A 292 -16.33 8.58 26.11
N PRO A 293 -15.56 8.82 27.19
CA PRO A 293 -14.94 10.12 27.43
C PRO A 293 -13.94 10.48 26.32
N PRO A 294 -13.79 11.79 26.01
CA PRO A 294 -12.86 12.25 24.99
C PRO A 294 -11.41 11.95 25.36
N VAL A 295 -10.66 11.39 24.42
CA VAL A 295 -9.24 11.05 24.59
C VAL A 295 -8.36 12.09 23.90
N TYR A 296 -7.40 12.65 24.63
CA TYR A 296 -6.49 13.68 24.12
C TYR A 296 -5.09 13.11 23.87
N LYS A 297 -4.41 13.60 22.83
CA LYS A 297 -3.04 13.20 22.50
C LYS A 297 -2.24 14.40 21.97
N VAL A 298 -1.00 14.54 22.43
CA VAL A 298 -0.05 15.50 21.87
C VAL A 298 0.47 14.93 20.55
N GLU A 299 0.24 15.65 19.46
CA GLU A 299 0.59 15.22 18.10
C GLU A 299 1.85 15.91 17.57
N GLU A 300 2.11 17.16 17.97
CA GLU A 300 3.35 17.88 17.63
C GLU A 300 3.86 18.66 18.85
N GLU A 301 5.19 18.62 19.04
CA GLU A 301 5.94 19.50 19.94
C GLU A 301 7.04 20.18 19.10
N LYS A 302 6.97 21.51 18.98
CA LYS A 302 7.88 22.30 18.12
C LYS A 302 8.46 23.49 18.86
N GLY A 303 9.70 23.84 18.52
CA GLY A 303 10.41 25.01 19.05
C GLY A 303 11.43 24.68 20.14
N PRO A 304 12.36 25.60 20.44
CA PRO A 304 13.34 25.44 21.50
C PRO A 304 12.67 25.47 22.88
N ALA A 305 13.35 24.97 23.92
CA ALA A 305 12.78 24.79 25.26
C ALA A 305 12.06 26.02 25.85
N HIS A 306 12.48 27.23 25.47
CA HIS A 306 11.95 28.51 25.95
C HIS A 306 10.81 29.08 25.08
N SER A 307 10.45 28.44 23.97
CA SER A 307 9.34 28.84 23.10
C SER A 307 8.67 27.63 22.44
N ARG A 308 8.48 26.57 23.24
CA ARG A 308 7.79 25.36 22.77
C ARG A 308 6.32 25.64 22.50
N THR A 309 5.85 24.99 21.45
CA THR A 309 4.45 24.99 21.06
C THR A 309 3.99 23.55 20.89
N PHE A 310 2.74 23.31 21.26
CA PHE A 310 2.10 22.01 21.29
C PHE A 310 0.85 22.05 20.43
N ILE A 311 0.62 20.98 19.69
CA ILE A 311 -0.64 20.73 19.00
C ILE A 311 -1.21 19.43 19.56
N CYS A 312 -2.44 19.47 20.05
CA CYS A 312 -3.13 18.29 20.57
C CYS A 312 -4.29 17.91 19.65
N SER A 313 -4.54 16.61 19.51
CA SER A 313 -5.80 16.08 19.01
C SER A 313 -6.71 15.69 20.17
N VAL A 314 -8.01 15.71 19.90
CA VAL A 314 -9.02 15.07 20.74
C VAL A 314 -9.82 14.08 19.89
N HIS A 315 -10.16 12.96 20.49
CA HIS A 315 -10.85 11.84 19.88
C HIS A 315 -12.13 11.56 20.67
N VAL A 316 -13.26 11.50 19.98
CA VAL A 316 -14.56 11.11 20.55
C VAL A 316 -15.07 9.91 19.78
N GLU A 317 -15.24 8.80 20.48
CA GLU A 317 -15.82 7.58 19.92
C GLU A 317 -17.32 7.55 20.17
N THR A 318 -18.09 7.16 19.17
CA THR A 318 -19.54 6.97 19.27
C THR A 318 -19.89 5.56 18.80
N THR A 319 -21.16 5.17 18.90
CA THR A 319 -21.62 3.84 18.46
C THR A 319 -21.43 3.62 16.96
N ASN A 320 -21.51 4.69 16.15
CA ASN A 320 -21.49 4.60 14.69
C ASN A 320 -20.27 5.30 14.07
N ASP A 321 -19.80 6.39 14.68
CA ASP A 321 -18.76 7.27 14.14
C ASP A 321 -17.63 7.54 15.12
N ASN A 322 -16.47 7.91 14.59
CA ASN A 322 -15.33 8.40 15.37
C ASN A 322 -14.96 9.80 14.92
N PHE A 323 -15.14 10.77 15.80
CA PHE A 323 -14.76 12.15 15.54
C PHE A 323 -13.33 12.38 16.01
N VAL A 324 -12.58 13.17 15.22
CA VAL A 324 -11.23 13.62 15.58
C VAL A 324 -11.11 15.11 15.25
N ALA A 325 -10.61 15.89 16.20
CA ALA A 325 -10.35 17.31 16.02
C ALA A 325 -8.91 17.62 16.44
N LEU A 326 -8.24 18.50 15.69
CA LEU A 326 -6.88 18.95 15.99
C LEU A 326 -6.91 20.41 16.44
N GLY A 327 -6.48 20.67 17.67
CA GLY A 327 -6.40 22.00 18.26
C GLY A 327 -5.40 22.91 17.56
N GLU A 328 -5.45 24.20 17.87
CA GLU A 328 -4.43 25.15 17.44
C GLU A 328 -3.12 24.96 18.22
N SER A 329 -2.04 25.49 17.63
CA SER A 329 -0.74 25.57 18.29
C SER A 329 -0.83 26.48 19.52
N ARG A 330 -0.46 25.96 20.69
CA ARG A 330 -0.48 26.68 21.97
C ARG A 330 0.82 26.45 22.74
N SER A 331 1.20 27.38 23.62
CA SER A 331 2.44 27.31 24.40
C SER A 331 2.40 26.30 25.55
N LYS A 332 1.22 25.80 25.92
CA LYS A 332 1.02 24.77 26.95
C LYS A 332 0.15 23.65 26.42
N VAL A 333 0.47 22.41 26.78
CA VAL A 333 -0.32 21.22 26.43
C VAL A 333 -1.79 21.38 26.84
N LYS A 334 -2.06 21.86 28.06
CA LYS A 334 -3.43 22.07 28.56
C LYS A 334 -4.25 23.00 27.65
N ASP A 335 -3.62 24.04 27.11
CA ASP A 335 -4.28 25.02 26.24
C ASP A 335 -4.45 24.46 24.81
N ALA A 336 -3.49 23.66 24.34
CA ALA A 336 -3.63 22.92 23.08
C ALA A 336 -4.79 21.89 23.14
N GLU A 337 -4.96 21.19 24.27
CA GLU A 337 -6.08 20.28 24.50
C GLU A 337 -7.43 21.01 24.54
N LYS A 338 -7.50 22.18 25.19
CA LYS A 338 -8.70 23.03 25.19
C LYS A 338 -9.08 23.48 23.78
N SER A 339 -8.11 23.92 23.00
CA SER A 339 -8.32 24.31 21.61
C SER A 339 -8.80 23.11 20.77
N ALA A 340 -8.27 21.91 21.01
CA ALA A 340 -8.75 20.68 20.37
C ALA A 340 -10.20 20.37 20.76
N ALA A 341 -10.54 20.51 22.04
CA ALA A 341 -11.89 20.30 22.55
C ALA A 341 -12.91 21.28 21.94
N LEU A 342 -12.52 22.55 21.77
CA LEU A 342 -13.38 23.57 21.16
C LEU A 342 -13.70 23.22 19.70
N LYS A 343 -12.70 22.82 18.92
CA LYS A 343 -12.91 22.35 17.55
C LYS A 343 -13.76 21.09 17.49
N MET A 344 -13.57 20.16 18.43
CA MET A 344 -14.42 18.96 18.50
C MET A 344 -15.87 19.29 18.75
N LEU A 345 -16.16 20.20 19.70
CA LEU A 345 -17.51 20.67 19.98
C LEU A 345 -18.19 21.27 18.74
N SER A 346 -17.44 21.98 17.89
CA SER A 346 -17.99 22.47 16.62
C SER A 346 -18.29 21.36 15.61
N LEU A 347 -17.52 20.27 15.62
CA LEU A 347 -17.74 19.12 14.74
C LEU A 347 -18.93 18.29 15.19
N VAL A 348 -19.04 17.95 16.48
CA VAL A 348 -20.13 17.13 17.02
C VAL A 348 -21.40 17.92 17.31
N GLY A 349 -21.32 19.25 17.43
CA GLY A 349 -22.44 20.15 17.69
C GLY A 349 -23.28 20.48 16.46
N ASN A 350 -22.72 20.37 15.25
CA ASN A 350 -23.44 20.63 13.99
C ASN A 350 -24.43 19.50 13.58
N GLU A 351 -24.54 18.42 14.36
CA GLU A 351 -25.56 17.38 14.19
C GLU A 351 -26.81 17.58 15.07
N LEU A 352 -27.14 18.82 15.44
CA LEU A 352 -28.43 19.13 16.06
C LEU A 352 -29.46 19.45 14.97
N PRO A 353 -30.57 18.70 14.83
CA PRO A 353 -31.77 19.33 14.32
C PRO A 353 -32.12 20.49 15.26
N ASN A 354 -32.44 21.65 14.69
CA ASN A 354 -32.99 22.78 15.42
C ASN A 354 -34.22 22.29 16.21
N GLU A 355 -34.09 22.08 17.52
CA GLU A 355 -35.26 22.02 18.40
C GLU A 355 -35.58 23.45 18.83
N ASP A 356 -36.53 24.01 18.07
CA ASP A 356 -37.57 24.95 18.45
C ASP A 356 -37.29 25.96 19.58
N VAL A 357 -37.14 27.20 19.12
CA VAL A 357 -37.70 28.37 19.79
C VAL A 357 -39.22 28.17 19.88
N CYS A 358 -39.71 27.76 21.05
CA CYS A 358 -41.08 28.07 21.47
C CYS A 358 -41.00 29.15 22.54
N GLU A 359 -41.06 30.40 22.09
CA GLU A 359 -41.64 31.50 22.86
C GLU A 359 -43.16 31.28 23.00
N SER A 360 -43.68 31.82 24.11
CA SER A 360 -45.08 31.96 24.56
C SER A 360 -45.79 30.77 25.20
#